data_AF-A0A803QZA2-F1
#
_entry.id   AF-A0A803QZA2-F1
#
_cell.length_a   1.000
_cell.length_b   1.000
_cell.length_c   1.000
_cell.angle_alpha   90.00
_cell.angle_beta   90.00
_cell.angle_gamma   90.00
#
_symmetry.space_group_name_H-M   'P 1'
#
loop_
_entity.id
_entity.type
_entity.pdbx_description
1 polymer ?
#
loop_
_entity_poly.entity_id
_entity_poly.type
_entity_poly.pdbx_seq_one_letter_code
_entity_poly.pdbx_strand_id
1 'polypeptide(L)'
;MEHCDKANLREETLQHQYKVVRRRTINSNFGEGSSHVMEYGNMHQRNDVIECYMGSNPINDNFTYDINHVVPPSPRSQFTTTTLSSTTHHPLINAHHDQRDTIIHHFSHKLRKAPSGSREKRELQKQLDEEINGRKVTDYRIYEIGRLLFGTQKNSSLILNHVRSPGQPLVDDWDCFKLHVKTYEKHCGRLTIYGRKYTRAFANMCNARISTDQFVAALIPTCSTNI
;
A
#
# COMPACT_ATOMS: atom_id res chain seq x y z
N MET A 1 -14.83 10.55 0.90
CA MET A 1 -14.62 11.74 1.74
C MET A 1 -14.82 13.00 0.92
N GLU A 2 -13.82 13.49 0.16
CA GLU A 2 -13.99 14.77 -0.59
C GLU A 2 -15.20 14.84 -1.53
N HIS A 3 -15.65 13.70 -2.07
CA HIS A 3 -16.88 13.64 -2.86
C HIS A 3 -18.13 13.77 -1.97
N CYS A 4 -18.17 13.03 -0.86
CA CYS A 4 -19.26 13.07 0.11
C CYS A 4 -19.47 14.48 0.69
N ASP A 5 -18.40 15.24 0.88
CA ASP A 5 -18.47 16.59 1.44
C ASP A 5 -19.26 17.57 0.56
N LYS A 6 -19.45 17.25 -0.72
CA LYS A 6 -20.10 18.12 -1.72
C LYS A 6 -21.42 17.54 -2.23
N ALA A 7 -21.54 16.22 -2.28
CA ALA A 7 -22.68 15.53 -2.88
C ALA A 7 -23.93 15.58 -1.98
N ASN A 8 -25.12 15.51 -2.61
CA ASN A 8 -26.36 15.23 -1.92
C ASN A 8 -26.46 13.73 -1.61
N LEU A 9 -26.14 13.36 -0.37
CA LEU A 9 -26.10 11.95 0.07
C LEU A 9 -27.49 11.30 0.24
N ARG A 10 -28.57 12.11 0.19
CA ARG A 10 -29.96 11.61 0.18
C ARG A 10 -30.33 11.00 -1.18
N GLU A 11 -29.64 11.42 -2.25
CA GLU A 11 -29.89 10.98 -3.62
C GLU A 11 -28.76 10.11 -4.18
N GLU A 12 -27.52 10.33 -3.74
CA GLU A 12 -26.38 9.54 -4.20
C GLU A 12 -26.45 8.09 -3.67
N THR A 13 -26.26 7.13 -4.57
CA THR A 13 -26.19 5.69 -4.23
C THR A 13 -24.75 5.23 -3.98
N LEU A 14 -24.57 4.15 -3.21
CA LEU A 14 -23.27 3.52 -3.00
C LEU A 14 -22.59 3.12 -4.34
N GLN A 15 -23.37 2.70 -5.34
CA GLN A 15 -22.86 2.40 -6.69
C GLN A 15 -22.25 3.62 -7.37
N HIS A 16 -22.91 4.78 -7.25
CA HIS A 16 -22.44 6.03 -7.83
C HIS A 16 -21.10 6.40 -7.20
N GLN A 17 -21.03 6.42 -5.87
CA GLN A 17 -19.81 6.74 -5.15
C GLN A 17 -18.67 5.81 -5.52
N TYR A 18 -18.92 4.50 -5.60
CA TYR A 18 -17.93 3.52 -6.03
C TYR A 18 -17.34 3.88 -7.40
N LYS A 19 -18.17 4.26 -8.38
CA LYS A 19 -17.71 4.63 -9.72
C LYS A 19 -16.86 5.90 -9.70
N VAL A 20 -17.25 6.90 -8.92
CA VAL A 20 -16.50 8.15 -8.75
C VAL A 20 -15.13 7.87 -8.12
N VAL A 21 -15.08 7.11 -7.02
CA VAL A 21 -13.84 6.74 -6.34
C VAL A 21 -12.95 5.89 -7.27
N ARG A 22 -13.51 4.85 -7.90
CA ARG A 22 -12.77 3.99 -8.84
C ARG A 22 -12.13 4.80 -9.97
N ARG A 23 -12.88 5.72 -10.60
CA ARG A 23 -12.36 6.57 -11.68
C ARG A 23 -11.26 7.50 -11.21
N ARG A 24 -11.39 8.08 -10.00
CA ARG A 24 -10.36 8.96 -9.44
C ARG A 24 -9.10 8.22 -9.01
N THR A 25 -9.23 7.00 -8.50
CA THR A 25 -8.10 6.18 -8.03
C THR A 25 -7.32 5.55 -9.19
N ILE A 26 -7.98 5.22 -10.29
CA ILE A 26 -7.33 4.82 -11.54
C ILE A 26 -6.87 6.10 -12.25
N ASN A 27 -5.65 6.55 -11.96
CA ASN A 27 -5.01 7.65 -12.68
C ASN A 27 -4.97 7.32 -14.19
N SER A 28 -5.31 8.29 -15.05
CA SER A 28 -5.35 8.14 -16.51
C SER A 28 -3.98 7.83 -17.13
N ASN A 29 -2.89 8.00 -16.38
CA ASN A 29 -1.55 7.55 -16.76
C ASN A 29 -1.29 6.17 -16.12
N PHE A 30 -1.61 5.11 -16.87
CA PHE A 30 -1.67 3.68 -16.52
C PHE A 30 -0.38 3.00 -15.96
N GLY A 31 0.61 3.74 -15.44
CA GLY A 31 1.91 3.17 -15.08
C GLY A 31 2.29 3.24 -13.60
N GLU A 32 2.04 4.37 -12.94
CA GLU A 32 2.74 4.65 -11.67
C GLU A 32 1.81 5.41 -10.71
N GLY A 33 1.57 4.82 -9.53
CA GLY A 33 0.84 5.48 -8.45
C GLY A 33 -0.68 5.33 -8.42
N SER A 34 -1.26 4.37 -9.14
CA SER A 34 -2.70 4.08 -9.13
C SER A 34 -3.02 2.71 -8.50
N SER A 35 -4.31 2.44 -8.25
CA SER A 35 -4.78 1.13 -7.78
C SER A 35 -6.19 0.82 -8.28
N HIS A 36 -6.59 -0.44 -8.19
CA HIS A 36 -7.95 -0.87 -8.53
C HIS A 36 -8.84 -0.86 -7.29
N VAL A 37 -9.85 -0.01 -7.28
CA VAL A 37 -10.91 -0.05 -6.26
C VAL A 37 -11.80 -1.27 -6.54
N MET A 38 -11.86 -2.17 -5.57
CA MET A 38 -12.60 -3.44 -5.66
C MET A 38 -13.83 -3.38 -4.77
N GLU A 39 -14.82 -4.23 -5.09
CA GLU A 39 -16.08 -4.36 -4.35
C GLU A 39 -16.33 -5.83 -4.04
N TYR A 40 -16.82 -6.13 -2.84
CA TYR A 40 -17.08 -7.48 -2.35
C TYR A 40 -18.37 -7.50 -1.50
N GLY A 41 -18.94 -8.69 -1.26
CA GLY A 41 -20.14 -8.84 -0.43
C GLY A 41 -21.47 -8.74 -1.20
N ASN A 42 -22.49 -8.17 -0.56
CA ASN A 42 -23.84 -8.11 -1.13
C ASN A 42 -23.98 -6.92 -2.11
N MET A 43 -23.98 -7.24 -3.41
CA MET A 43 -24.07 -6.23 -4.46
C MET A 43 -25.43 -5.54 -4.55
N HIS A 44 -26.48 -6.00 -3.86
CA HIS A 44 -27.76 -5.28 -3.84
C HIS A 44 -27.65 -3.94 -3.10
N GLN A 45 -26.76 -3.84 -2.10
CA GLN A 45 -26.53 -2.61 -1.32
C GLN A 45 -25.99 -1.46 -2.17
N ARG A 46 -25.48 -1.74 -3.38
CA ARG A 46 -25.09 -0.73 -4.36
C ARG A 46 -26.20 0.28 -4.66
N ASN A 47 -27.46 -0.13 -4.54
CA ASN A 47 -28.62 0.71 -4.79
C ASN A 47 -29.04 1.56 -3.58
N ASP A 48 -28.47 1.30 -2.39
CA ASP A 48 -28.81 2.06 -1.20
C ASP A 48 -28.27 3.48 -1.32
N VAL A 49 -29.04 4.44 -0.81
CA VAL A 49 -28.60 5.84 -0.66
C VAL A 49 -27.58 5.95 0.46
N ILE A 50 -26.61 6.85 0.27
CA ILE A 50 -25.45 6.95 1.16
C ILE A 50 -25.83 7.53 2.53
N GLU A 51 -26.91 8.32 2.61
CA GLU A 51 -27.41 8.90 3.86
C GLU A 51 -27.56 7.85 4.98
N CYS A 52 -28.03 6.64 4.65
CA CYS A 52 -28.22 5.57 5.64
C CYS A 52 -26.92 5.10 6.30
N TYR A 53 -25.76 5.42 5.72
CA TYR A 53 -24.44 4.97 6.17
C TYR A 53 -23.57 6.11 6.69
N MET A 54 -23.65 7.30 6.07
CA MET A 54 -22.77 8.43 6.38
C MET A 54 -23.51 9.67 6.91
N GLY A 55 -24.85 9.62 6.99
CA GLY A 55 -25.68 10.79 7.25
C GLY A 55 -25.78 11.72 6.05
N SER A 56 -26.39 12.89 6.25
CA SER A 56 -26.55 13.92 5.23
C SER A 56 -26.20 15.30 5.78
N ASN A 57 -25.79 16.20 4.88
CA ASN A 57 -25.58 17.61 5.20
C ASN A 57 -26.62 18.44 4.42
N PRO A 58 -27.60 19.08 5.07
CA PRO A 58 -28.64 19.85 4.41
C PRO A 58 -28.13 20.98 3.49
N ILE A 59 -26.90 21.46 3.70
CA ILE A 59 -26.26 22.46 2.84
C ILE A 59 -26.07 21.92 1.40
N ASN A 60 -25.98 20.61 1.24
CA ASN A 60 -25.71 19.96 -0.04
C ASN A 60 -26.98 19.51 -0.77
N ASP A 61 -28.18 19.76 -0.24
CA ASP A 61 -29.44 19.23 -0.81
C ASP A 61 -29.67 19.70 -2.27
N ASN A 62 -29.18 20.88 -2.64
CA ASN A 62 -29.29 21.42 -4.00
C ASN A 62 -28.16 20.99 -4.95
N PHE A 63 -27.23 20.14 -4.51
CA PHE A 63 -26.10 19.73 -5.33
C PHE A 63 -26.52 18.68 -6.37
N THR A 64 -26.45 19.06 -7.65
CA THR A 64 -26.65 18.16 -8.79
C THR A 64 -25.30 17.73 -9.36
N TYR A 65 -25.04 16.43 -9.40
CA TYR A 65 -23.78 15.87 -9.91
C TYR A 65 -23.97 15.20 -11.26
N ASP A 66 -23.28 15.71 -12.28
CA ASP A 66 -23.20 15.06 -13.60
C ASP A 66 -21.95 14.15 -13.67
N ILE A 67 -22.18 12.85 -13.86
CA ILE A 67 -21.14 11.81 -14.01
C ILE A 67 -20.22 12.08 -15.22
N ASN A 68 -20.69 12.86 -16.21
CA ASN A 68 -19.97 13.22 -17.42
C ASN A 68 -19.17 14.53 -17.29
N HIS A 69 -19.49 15.38 -16.29
CA HIS A 69 -18.81 16.66 -16.06
C HIS A 69 -18.07 16.65 -14.71
N VAL A 70 -17.08 15.77 -14.57
CA VAL A 70 -16.01 16.01 -13.59
C VAL A 70 -15.17 17.15 -14.12
N VAL A 71 -15.45 18.38 -13.66
CA VAL A 71 -14.54 19.51 -13.83
C VAL A 71 -13.16 19.02 -13.35
N PRO A 72 -12.11 19.07 -14.20
CA PRO A 72 -10.74 18.87 -13.73
C PRO A 72 -10.52 19.78 -12.53
N PRO A 73 -9.66 19.44 -11.55
CA PRO A 73 -9.44 20.32 -10.40
C PRO A 73 -9.28 21.75 -10.90
N SER A 74 -10.18 22.64 -10.43
CA SER A 74 -10.33 24.01 -10.94
C SER A 74 -8.97 24.62 -11.26
N PRO A 75 -8.79 25.28 -12.42
CA PRO A 75 -7.61 26.10 -12.60
C PRO A 75 -7.60 27.10 -11.45
N ARG A 76 -6.56 26.98 -10.63
CA ARG A 76 -6.31 27.82 -9.47
C ARG A 76 -6.44 29.28 -9.93
N SER A 77 -7.19 30.08 -9.18
CA SER A 77 -7.31 31.53 -9.33
C SER A 77 -5.97 32.10 -9.79
N GLN A 78 -5.98 32.74 -10.95
CA GLN A 78 -4.85 33.42 -11.55
C GLN A 78 -4.35 34.50 -10.58
N PHE A 79 -3.42 34.14 -9.71
CA PHE A 79 -2.49 35.12 -9.16
C PHE A 79 -1.49 35.41 -10.28
N THR A 80 -1.70 36.57 -10.90
CA THR A 80 -0.76 37.22 -11.81
C THR A 80 0.56 37.40 -11.09
N THR A 81 1.55 36.58 -11.41
CA THR A 81 2.95 36.91 -11.19
C THR A 81 3.65 36.98 -12.53
N THR A 82 3.84 38.23 -12.93
CA THR A 82 4.76 38.73 -13.93
C THR A 82 6.05 37.91 -13.94
N THR A 83 6.46 37.54 -15.14
CA THR A 83 7.75 36.96 -15.54
C THR A 83 8.93 37.42 -14.70
N LEU A 84 9.62 36.48 -14.04
CA LEU A 84 11.07 36.55 -13.84
C LEU A 84 11.67 35.15 -13.71
N SER A 85 12.78 34.97 -14.40
CA SER A 85 13.52 33.75 -14.68
C SER A 85 14.04 32.99 -13.46
N SER A 86 14.26 31.68 -13.68
CA SER A 86 15.24 30.83 -13.00
C SER A 86 15.01 30.55 -11.51
N THR A 87 14.38 29.41 -11.21
CA THR A 87 14.85 28.38 -10.24
C THR A 87 13.81 27.25 -10.19
N THR A 88 14.29 26.02 -10.32
CA THR A 88 13.63 24.73 -10.03
C THR A 88 12.19 24.81 -9.49
N HIS A 89 11.22 24.96 -10.39
CA HIS A 89 9.83 24.66 -10.07
C HIS A 89 9.64 23.15 -10.20
N HIS A 90 9.68 22.44 -9.07
CA HIS A 90 9.13 21.10 -9.00
C HIS A 90 7.64 21.24 -9.35
N PRO A 91 7.14 20.68 -10.47
CA PRO A 91 5.72 20.71 -10.72
C PRO A 91 5.07 19.96 -9.55
N LEU A 92 4.06 20.57 -8.93
CA LEU A 92 3.13 19.93 -8.00
C LEU A 92 2.32 18.89 -8.78
N ILE A 93 2.99 17.87 -9.31
CA ILE A 93 2.37 16.62 -9.67
C ILE A 93 1.87 16.05 -8.34
N ASN A 94 0.62 15.59 -8.29
CA ASN A 94 0.19 14.69 -7.24
C ASN A 94 1.06 13.43 -7.35
N ALA A 95 2.29 13.49 -6.82
CA ALA A 95 3.22 12.40 -6.82
C ALA A 95 2.64 11.38 -5.84
N HIS A 96 1.97 10.39 -6.41
CA HIS A 96 1.50 9.26 -5.64
C HIS A 96 2.74 8.47 -5.23
N HIS A 97 2.92 8.29 -3.92
CA HIS A 97 3.99 7.46 -3.38
C HIS A 97 3.42 6.09 -3.04
N ASP A 98 4.22 5.01 -3.21
CA ASP A 98 3.85 3.72 -2.62
C ASP A 98 3.67 3.93 -1.11
N GLN A 99 2.55 3.46 -0.58
CA GLN A 99 2.23 3.57 0.84
C GLN A 99 3.35 2.99 1.72
N ARG A 100 4.04 1.95 1.24
CA ARG A 100 5.17 1.31 1.94
C ARG A 100 6.39 2.22 2.02
N ASP A 101 6.56 3.16 1.10
CA ASP A 101 7.76 4.01 1.02
C ASP A 101 7.58 5.38 1.65
N THR A 102 6.36 5.68 2.12
CA THR A 102 6.02 6.94 2.81
C THR A 102 6.95 7.25 3.99
N ILE A 103 7.37 6.25 4.77
CA ILE A 103 8.30 6.42 5.89
C ILE A 103 9.69 6.86 5.40
N ILE A 104 10.20 6.21 4.35
CA ILE A 104 11.49 6.56 3.74
C ILE A 104 11.43 7.98 3.18
N HIS A 105 10.36 8.32 2.47
CA HIS A 105 10.14 9.68 1.96
C HIS A 105 10.03 10.72 3.09
N HIS A 106 9.36 10.39 4.19
CA HIS A 106 9.24 11.24 5.36
C HIS A 106 10.61 11.56 5.97
N PHE A 107 11.41 10.54 6.26
CA PHE A 107 12.76 10.72 6.81
C PHE A 107 13.68 11.47 5.84
N SER A 108 13.66 11.11 4.56
CA SER A 108 14.45 11.77 3.52
C SER A 108 14.12 13.28 3.43
N HIS A 109 12.83 13.61 3.50
CA HIS A 109 12.38 15.00 3.48
C HIS A 109 12.82 15.77 4.73
N LYS A 110 12.72 15.18 5.94
CA LYS A 110 13.20 15.81 7.18
C LYS A 110 14.71 16.00 7.17
N LEU A 111 15.45 14.99 6.72
CA LEU A 111 16.92 15.03 6.62
C LEU A 111 17.40 16.16 5.71
N ARG A 112 16.73 16.36 4.56
CA ARG A 112 17.03 17.47 3.63
C ARG A 112 16.81 18.85 4.26
N LYS A 113 15.80 18.98 5.12
CA LYS A 113 15.48 20.24 5.80
C LYS A 113 16.34 20.50 7.04
N ALA A 114 16.92 19.46 7.65
CA ALA A 114 17.69 19.58 8.87
C ALA A 114 19.00 20.36 8.65
N PRO A 115 19.39 21.26 9.58
CA PRO A 115 20.64 22.02 9.50
C PRO A 115 21.86 21.11 9.43
N SER A 116 22.84 21.47 8.59
CA SER A 116 24.09 20.71 8.44
C SER A 116 24.86 20.65 9.76
N GLY A 117 25.45 19.49 10.07
CA GLY A 117 26.21 19.25 11.30
C GLY A 117 25.36 19.07 12.58
N SER A 118 24.07 19.38 12.54
CA SER A 118 23.19 19.27 13.71
C SER A 118 23.08 17.83 14.23
N ARG A 119 22.80 17.70 15.54
CA ARG A 119 22.49 16.41 16.16
C ARG A 119 21.22 15.79 15.56
N GLU A 120 20.21 16.60 15.27
CA GLU A 120 18.97 16.18 14.62
C GLU A 120 19.24 15.51 13.27
N LYS A 121 20.07 16.12 12.42
CA LYS A 121 20.40 15.56 11.10
C LYS A 121 21.10 14.20 11.21
N ARG A 122 22.02 14.04 12.17
CA ARG A 122 22.69 12.75 12.44
C ARG A 122 21.71 11.69 12.92
N GLU A 123 20.79 12.04 13.80
CA GLU A 123 19.77 11.11 14.30
C GLU A 123 18.80 10.69 13.18
N LEU A 124 18.35 11.62 12.33
CA LEU A 124 17.51 11.32 11.17
C LEU A 124 18.22 10.42 10.16
N GLN A 125 19.52 10.63 9.93
CA GLN A 125 20.32 9.76 9.07
C GLN A 125 20.34 8.34 9.61
N LYS A 126 20.64 8.19 10.91
CA LYS A 126 20.64 6.90 11.59
C LYS A 126 19.29 6.18 11.46
N GLN A 127 18.18 6.87 11.72
CA GLN A 127 16.83 6.28 11.60
C GLN A 127 16.51 5.83 10.17
N LEU A 128 16.92 6.62 9.16
CA LEU A 128 16.75 6.25 7.76
C LEU A 128 17.58 5.01 7.40
N ASP A 129 18.83 4.95 7.87
CA ASP A 129 19.72 3.81 7.62
C ASP A 129 19.21 2.54 8.30
N GLU A 130 18.71 2.64 9.53
CA GLU A 130 18.08 1.53 10.26
C GLU A 130 16.83 1.01 9.54
N GLU A 131 15.95 1.90 9.05
CA GLU A 131 14.77 1.51 8.27
C GLU A 131 15.17 0.80 6.96
N ILE A 132 16.11 1.38 6.19
CA ILE A 132 16.56 0.78 4.93
C ILE A 132 17.23 -0.58 5.18
N ASN A 133 18.10 -0.68 6.19
CA ASN A 133 18.78 -1.94 6.50
C ASN A 133 17.78 -3.00 6.98
N GLY A 134 16.84 -2.63 7.85
CA GLY A 134 15.78 -3.53 8.31
C GLY A 134 14.96 -4.11 7.16
N ARG A 135 14.65 -3.31 6.13
CA ARG A 135 13.99 -3.78 4.90
C ARG A 135 14.85 -4.76 4.11
N LYS A 136 16.13 -4.44 3.89
CA LYS A 136 17.08 -5.33 3.18
C LYS A 136 17.21 -6.68 3.87
N VAL A 137 17.38 -6.69 5.19
CA VAL A 137 17.46 -7.92 5.99
C VAL A 137 16.16 -8.73 5.87
N THR A 138 15.00 -8.07 5.93
CA THR A 138 13.70 -8.74 5.77
C THR A 138 13.56 -9.37 4.38
N ASP A 139 13.87 -8.62 3.32
CA ASP A 139 13.79 -9.09 1.94
C ASP A 139 14.73 -10.29 1.71
N TYR A 140 15.97 -10.19 2.19
CA TYR A 140 16.96 -11.25 2.13
C TYR A 140 16.47 -12.52 2.81
N ARG A 141 15.98 -12.41 4.06
CA ARG A 141 15.53 -13.57 4.84
C ARG A 141 14.41 -14.33 4.12
N ILE A 142 13.41 -13.62 3.60
CA ILE A 142 12.30 -14.28 2.89
C ILE A 142 12.76 -14.95 1.60
N TYR A 143 13.63 -14.29 0.84
CA TYR A 143 14.24 -14.84 -0.37
C TYR A 143 15.01 -16.13 -0.06
N GLU A 144 15.84 -16.10 0.99
CA GLU A 144 16.71 -17.21 1.36
C GLU A 144 15.91 -18.40 1.90
N ILE A 145 14.90 -18.15 2.73
CA ILE A 145 13.94 -19.18 3.17
C ILE A 145 13.28 -19.83 1.94
N GLY A 146 12.82 -19.03 0.98
CA GLY A 146 12.23 -19.56 -0.25
C GLY A 146 13.20 -20.42 -1.05
N ARG A 147 14.46 -19.98 -1.16
CA ARG A 147 15.53 -20.74 -1.83
C ARG A 147 15.78 -22.08 -1.14
N LEU A 148 15.81 -22.12 0.19
CA LEU A 148 16.00 -23.35 0.96
C LEU A 148 14.81 -24.32 0.81
N LEU A 149 13.58 -23.81 0.72
CA LEU A 149 12.38 -24.64 0.59
C LEU A 149 12.13 -25.14 -0.84
N PHE A 150 12.40 -24.30 -1.84
CA PHE A 150 11.98 -24.52 -3.22
C PHE A 150 13.15 -24.63 -4.21
N GLY A 151 14.39 -24.59 -3.72
CA GLY A 151 15.60 -24.77 -4.50
C GLY A 151 16.02 -23.51 -5.25
N THR A 152 16.06 -23.56 -6.58
CA THR A 152 16.61 -22.44 -7.38
C THR A 152 15.86 -21.14 -7.15
N GLN A 153 16.56 -20.01 -7.32
CA GLN A 153 15.93 -18.72 -7.09
C GLN A 153 14.70 -18.48 -7.98
N LYS A 154 14.79 -18.90 -9.24
CA LYS A 154 13.69 -18.78 -10.19
C LYS A 154 12.45 -19.52 -9.69
N ASN A 155 12.61 -20.75 -9.19
CA ASN A 155 11.50 -21.55 -8.68
C ASN A 155 10.92 -20.98 -7.38
N SER A 156 11.80 -20.62 -6.44
CA SER A 156 11.41 -19.92 -5.20
C SER A 156 10.58 -18.66 -5.51
N SER A 157 11.09 -17.78 -6.38
CA SER A 157 10.38 -16.56 -6.76
C SER A 157 9.03 -16.83 -7.42
N LEU A 158 8.96 -17.83 -8.31
CA LEU A 158 7.72 -18.24 -8.97
C LEU A 158 6.66 -18.63 -7.94
N ILE A 159 7.01 -19.46 -6.95
CA ILE A 159 6.08 -19.95 -5.93
C ILE A 159 5.73 -18.84 -4.93
N LEU A 160 6.72 -18.15 -4.37
CA LEU A 160 6.49 -17.14 -3.33
C LEU A 160 5.67 -15.94 -3.83
N ASN A 161 5.85 -15.56 -5.09
CA ASN A 161 5.16 -14.42 -5.70
C ASN A 161 3.89 -14.80 -6.47
N HIS A 162 3.57 -16.09 -6.58
CA HIS A 162 2.38 -16.55 -7.30
C HIS A 162 1.10 -15.90 -6.76
N VAL A 163 0.38 -15.22 -7.65
CA VAL A 163 -0.93 -14.62 -7.36
C VAL A 163 -2.01 -15.55 -7.88
N ARG A 164 -2.89 -16.01 -6.97
CA ARG A 164 -4.04 -16.85 -7.31
C ARG A 164 -5.04 -16.10 -8.20
N SER A 165 -5.85 -16.86 -8.94
CA SER A 165 -6.90 -16.31 -9.79
C SER A 165 -7.89 -15.47 -8.96
N PRO A 166 -8.45 -14.38 -9.51
CA PRO A 166 -9.44 -13.56 -8.81
C PRO A 166 -10.60 -14.40 -8.26
N GLY A 167 -11.04 -14.11 -7.04
CA GLY A 167 -12.10 -14.84 -6.35
C GLY A 167 -11.62 -16.03 -5.50
N GLN A 168 -10.38 -16.50 -5.68
CA GLN A 168 -9.80 -17.51 -4.79
C GLN A 168 -9.28 -16.88 -3.49
N PRO A 169 -9.37 -17.61 -2.35
CA PRO A 169 -8.77 -17.15 -1.10
C PRO A 169 -7.24 -17.13 -1.22
N LEU A 170 -6.60 -16.23 -0.46
CA LEU A 170 -5.14 -16.11 -0.42
C LEU A 170 -4.44 -17.42 -0.01
N VAL A 171 -5.02 -18.11 0.97
CA VAL A 171 -4.51 -19.37 1.53
C VAL A 171 -5.67 -20.33 1.75
N ASP A 172 -5.42 -21.63 1.59
CA ASP A 172 -6.44 -22.67 1.84
C ASP A 172 -6.58 -22.98 3.34
N ASP A 173 -5.46 -22.96 4.07
CA ASP A 173 -5.40 -23.21 5.52
C ASP A 173 -4.91 -21.95 6.26
N TRP A 174 -5.84 -21.27 6.91
CA TRP A 174 -5.56 -20.07 7.70
C TRP A 174 -4.79 -20.36 8.99
N ASP A 175 -4.89 -21.57 9.54
CA ASP A 175 -4.15 -21.96 10.74
C ASP A 175 -2.71 -22.28 10.39
N CYS A 176 -2.46 -22.95 9.26
CA CYS A 176 -1.11 -23.05 8.69
C CYS A 176 -0.49 -21.66 8.50
N PHE A 177 -1.22 -20.72 7.89
CA PHE A 177 -0.73 -19.37 7.64
C PHE A 177 -0.33 -18.65 8.93
N LYS A 178 -1.22 -18.65 9.94
CA LYS A 178 -0.95 -18.03 11.24
C LYS A 178 0.22 -18.71 11.94
N LEU A 179 0.31 -20.05 11.87
CA LEU A 179 1.39 -20.80 12.46
C LEU A 179 2.74 -20.46 11.80
N HIS A 180 2.80 -20.42 10.46
CA HIS A 180 4.00 -20.01 9.73
C HIS A 180 4.42 -18.58 10.08
N VAL A 181 3.48 -17.63 10.12
CA VAL A 181 3.80 -16.26 10.53
C VAL A 181 4.37 -16.23 11.96
N LYS A 182 3.73 -16.90 12.92
CA LYS A 182 4.22 -16.97 14.32
C LYS A 182 5.59 -17.64 14.41
N THR A 183 5.80 -18.73 13.68
CA THR A 183 7.08 -19.45 13.66
C THR A 183 8.18 -18.58 13.05
N TYR A 184 7.90 -17.86 11.96
CA TYR A 184 8.83 -16.87 11.43
C TYR A 184 9.19 -15.82 12.49
N GLU A 185 8.19 -15.21 13.14
CA GLU A 185 8.43 -14.15 14.12
C GLU A 185 9.24 -14.63 15.34
N LYS A 186 9.05 -15.90 15.74
CA LYS A 186 9.82 -16.54 16.81
C LYS A 186 11.30 -16.68 16.46
N HIS A 187 11.63 -16.99 15.19
CA HIS A 187 13.00 -17.25 14.77
C HIS A 187 13.73 -16.03 14.20
N CYS A 188 13.00 -15.13 13.53
CA CYS A 188 13.57 -14.04 12.74
C CYS A 188 13.23 -12.65 13.31
N GLY A 189 12.41 -12.59 14.37
CA GLY A 189 11.87 -11.35 14.90
C GLY A 189 10.57 -10.93 14.21
N ARG A 190 9.86 -10.00 14.87
CA ARG A 190 8.50 -9.58 14.46
C ARG A 190 8.48 -8.99 13.05
N LEU A 191 7.42 -9.28 12.30
CA LEU A 191 7.21 -8.67 11.00
C LEU A 191 6.81 -7.20 11.18
N THR A 192 7.61 -6.31 10.61
CA THR A 192 7.28 -4.88 10.55
C THR A 192 6.12 -4.61 9.59
N ILE A 193 5.62 -3.37 9.57
CA ILE A 193 4.62 -2.93 8.58
C ILE A 193 5.09 -3.24 7.16
N TYR A 194 6.37 -3.02 6.86
CA TYR A 194 6.99 -3.37 5.59
C TYR A 194 6.96 -4.88 5.34
N GLY A 195 7.38 -5.69 6.33
CA GLY A 195 7.43 -7.14 6.24
C GLY A 195 6.09 -7.80 5.89
N ARG A 196 4.95 -7.17 6.19
CA ARG A 196 3.61 -7.65 5.77
C ARG A 196 3.43 -7.77 4.26
N LYS A 197 4.30 -7.16 3.43
CA LYS A 197 4.34 -7.42 1.97
C LYS A 197 4.53 -8.90 1.64
N TYR A 198 5.15 -9.67 2.54
CA TYR A 198 5.45 -11.09 2.37
C TYR A 198 4.36 -12.03 2.89
N THR A 199 3.21 -11.52 3.31
CA THR A 199 2.05 -12.36 3.69
C THR A 199 1.68 -13.36 2.59
N ARG A 200 1.73 -12.97 1.31
CA ARG A 200 1.53 -13.90 0.20
C ARG A 200 2.57 -15.03 0.15
N ALA A 201 3.84 -14.74 0.45
CA ALA A 201 4.88 -15.77 0.46
C ALA A 201 4.59 -16.84 1.51
N PHE A 202 4.21 -16.45 2.74
CA PHE A 202 3.81 -17.39 3.78
C PHE A 202 2.55 -18.19 3.40
N ALA A 203 1.55 -17.53 2.79
CA ALA A 203 0.37 -18.21 2.28
C ALA A 203 0.74 -19.26 1.22
N ASN A 204 1.62 -18.91 0.28
CA ASN A 204 2.05 -19.82 -0.78
C ASN A 204 2.88 -20.99 -0.25
N MET A 205 3.66 -20.81 0.82
CA MET A 205 4.32 -21.92 1.52
C MET A 205 3.30 -22.91 2.09
N CYS A 206 2.22 -22.42 2.72
CA CYS A 206 1.12 -23.26 3.19
C CYS A 206 0.39 -23.97 2.05
N ASN A 207 0.07 -23.25 0.97
CA ASN A 207 -0.58 -23.81 -0.21
C ASN A 207 0.29 -24.88 -0.90
N ALA A 208 1.61 -24.74 -0.81
CA ALA A 208 2.59 -25.74 -1.28
C ALA A 208 2.82 -26.90 -0.29
N ARG A 209 2.03 -26.97 0.80
CA ARG A 209 2.09 -28.02 1.83
C ARG A 209 3.44 -28.13 2.52
N ILE A 210 4.13 -27.00 2.70
CA ILE A 210 5.33 -26.96 3.53
C ILE A 210 4.92 -27.21 4.99
N SER A 211 5.49 -28.25 5.59
CA SER A 211 5.30 -28.54 7.01
C SER A 211 6.02 -27.53 7.89
N THR A 212 5.58 -27.39 9.14
CA THR A 212 6.26 -26.51 10.11
C THR A 212 7.72 -26.93 10.33
N ASP A 213 8.02 -28.23 10.31
CA ASP A 213 9.39 -28.72 10.50
C ASP A 213 10.31 -28.34 9.32
N GLN A 214 9.84 -28.50 8.09
CA GLN A 214 10.56 -28.03 6.89
C GLN A 214 10.78 -26.52 6.94
N PHE A 215 9.75 -25.78 7.37
CA PHE A 215 9.84 -24.33 7.50
C PHE A 215 10.87 -23.92 8.56
N VAL A 216 10.85 -24.54 9.74
CA VAL A 216 11.84 -24.31 10.81
C VAL A 216 13.27 -24.65 10.34
N ALA A 217 13.44 -25.74 9.60
CA ALA A 217 14.74 -26.12 9.04
C ALA A 217 15.31 -25.06 8.08
N ALA A 218 14.45 -24.33 7.36
CA ALA A 218 14.87 -23.18 6.54
C ALA A 218 15.12 -21.91 7.37
N LEU A 219 14.35 -21.71 8.45
CA LEU A 219 14.45 -20.51 9.30
C LEU A 219 15.74 -20.47 10.12
N ILE A 220 16.14 -21.58 10.73
CA ILE A 220 17.32 -21.64 11.62
C ILE A 220 18.58 -21.09 10.94
N PRO A 221 19.07 -21.63 9.81
CA PRO A 221 20.29 -21.11 9.18
C PRO A 221 20.13 -19.68 8.67
N THR A 222 18.92 -19.31 8.23
CA THR A 222 18.67 -17.99 7.64
C THR A 222 18.66 -16.87 8.68
N CYS A 223 18.05 -17.11 9.84
CA CYS A 223 17.77 -16.08 10.83
C CYS A 223 18.77 -16.04 12.00
N SER A 224 19.60 -17.07 12.14
CA SER A 224 20.75 -17.06 13.07
C SER A 224 21.98 -16.33 12.51
N THR A 225 22.00 -16.03 11.20
CA THR A 225 23.09 -15.26 10.59
C THR A 225 22.90 -13.78 10.91
N ASN A 226 23.89 -13.16 11.57
CA ASN A 226 23.92 -11.71 11.74
C ASN A 226 24.25 -11.06 10.39
N ILE A 227 23.27 -10.34 9.83
CA ILE A 227 23.34 -9.62 8.56
C ILE A 227 22.98 -8.17 8.82
#